data_AF-A0A1H9RNT2-F1
#
_entry.id   AF-A0A1H9RNT2-F1
#
_cell.length_a   1.000
_cell.length_b   1.000
_cell.length_c   1.000
_cell.angle_alpha   90.00
_cell.angle_beta   90.00
_cell.angle_gamma   90.00
#
_symmetry.space_group_name_H-M   'P 1'
#
loop_
_entity.id
_entity.type
_entity.pdbx_description
1 polymer ?
#
loop_
_entity_poly.entity_id
_entity_poly.type
_entity_poly.pdbx_seq_one_letter_code
_entity_poly.pdbx_strand_id
1 'polypeptide(L)'
;MKKLWLPALIVLFVLAACTSEKPQVKEKESEQGATEIETKVMDDSVQVASLVDSRLQEPKEDTVCEMCNMKVYMKDHEMGVFSGQAIKEDGTIAFYDDIGCLLNAEVANEENNAKFVRDFVTKEWAKVEDVTIVKTELKSPMNWGYIYFVNKAEADTYIQENSNAYMEKLQKIKDDALERRKKMMEKKAEGENGDSSSMHSSDMNHGQEGHGH
;
A
#
# COMPACT_ATOMS: atom_id res chain seq x y z
N MET A 1 -50.65 39.62 14.26
CA MET A 1 -50.86 41.06 14.47
C MET A 1 -49.62 41.64 15.13
N LYS A 2 -49.14 42.75 14.56
CA LYS A 2 -48.14 43.76 14.99
C LYS A 2 -47.80 43.70 16.50
N LYS A 3 -46.55 43.86 16.96
CA LYS A 3 -45.74 45.09 16.80
C LYS A 3 -44.25 44.84 17.09
N LEU A 4 -43.45 45.47 16.24
CA LEU A 4 -42.08 45.97 16.45
C LEU A 4 -41.97 46.76 17.77
N TRP A 5 -40.87 46.59 18.51
CA TRP A 5 -40.15 47.74 19.04
C TRP A 5 -38.69 47.41 19.37
N LEU A 6 -37.77 48.03 18.65
CA LEU A 6 -36.39 48.27 19.08
C LEU A 6 -36.32 49.70 19.63
N PRO A 7 -35.44 49.96 20.60
CA PRO A 7 -34.57 51.12 20.45
C PRO A 7 -33.10 50.79 20.77
N ALA A 8 -32.23 51.35 19.93
CA ALA A 8 -30.79 51.40 20.11
C ALA A 8 -30.40 52.30 21.30
N LEU A 9 -29.34 51.92 22.02
CA LEU A 9 -28.52 52.89 22.75
C LEU A 9 -27.03 52.55 22.61
N ILE A 10 -26.34 53.52 22.04
CA ILE A 10 -24.90 53.68 21.87
C ILE A 10 -24.22 53.77 23.24
N VAL A 11 -23.10 53.07 23.48
CA VAL A 11 -21.89 53.65 24.12
C VAL A 11 -20.65 52.88 23.65
N LEU A 12 -19.78 53.61 22.96
CA LEU A 12 -18.40 53.28 22.64
C LEU A 12 -17.56 53.37 23.93
N PHE A 13 -16.86 52.30 24.33
CA PHE A 13 -15.72 52.42 25.25
C PHE A 13 -14.43 52.36 24.45
N VAL A 14 -13.65 53.43 24.58
CA VAL A 14 -12.37 53.65 23.94
C VAL A 14 -11.27 53.34 24.95
N LEU A 15 -10.11 52.93 24.41
CA LEU A 15 -8.75 53.13 24.89
C LEU A 15 -8.07 51.98 25.67
N ALA A 16 -6.98 51.55 25.01
CA ALA A 16 -5.61 51.51 25.53
C ALA A 16 -5.26 50.44 26.57
N ALA A 17 -4.33 49.55 26.21
CA ALA A 17 -2.91 49.82 26.43
C ALA A 17 -2.07 48.65 25.88
N CYS A 18 -1.01 49.00 25.14
CA CYS A 18 0.12 48.11 24.94
C CYS A 18 0.84 47.92 26.29
N THR A 19 1.16 46.69 26.67
CA THR A 19 2.37 46.43 27.44
C THR A 19 2.92 45.05 27.09
N SER A 20 4.18 45.03 26.70
CA SER A 20 5.00 43.84 26.50
C SER A 20 6.07 43.89 27.59
N GLU A 21 6.15 42.87 28.45
CA GLU A 21 7.36 42.48 29.18
C GLU A 21 7.14 41.11 29.86
N LYS A 22 8.12 40.20 29.67
CA LYS A 22 8.17 38.79 30.15
C LYS A 22 8.68 38.73 31.62
N PRO A 23 9.03 37.54 32.16
CA PRO A 23 8.23 36.39 32.63
C PRO A 23 8.42 36.18 34.17
N GLN A 24 7.77 35.19 34.81
CA GLN A 24 8.25 34.32 35.93
C GLN A 24 7.08 33.64 36.69
N VAL A 25 7.39 32.51 37.34
CA VAL A 25 6.57 31.31 37.60
C VAL A 25 6.13 31.21 39.09
N LYS A 26 4.89 30.77 39.40
CA LYS A 26 4.52 29.62 40.29
C LYS A 26 3.05 29.54 40.76
N GLU A 27 2.53 28.29 40.67
CA GLU A 27 1.61 27.53 41.55
C GLU A 27 0.06 27.69 41.47
N LYS A 28 -0.58 26.60 40.98
CA LYS A 28 -1.82 25.84 41.33
C LYS A 28 -2.99 26.58 42.05
N GLU A 29 -4.29 26.37 41.76
CA GLU A 29 -5.07 25.16 41.41
C GLU A 29 -6.53 25.54 40.96
N SER A 30 -7.13 24.78 40.02
CA SER A 30 -8.58 24.55 39.70
C SER A 30 -9.54 25.76 39.48
N GLU A 31 -10.50 25.83 38.55
CA GLU A 31 -11.23 24.86 37.70
C GLU A 31 -12.03 25.60 36.58
N GLN A 32 -12.29 24.88 35.47
CA GLN A 32 -13.40 24.99 34.50
C GLN A 32 -13.50 26.14 33.46
N GLY A 33 -13.60 25.74 32.18
CA GLY A 33 -14.23 26.53 31.12
C GLY A 33 -13.73 26.17 29.71
N ALA A 34 -14.54 25.46 28.94
CA ALA A 34 -14.29 24.97 27.58
C ALA A 34 -13.81 26.06 26.59
N THR A 35 -13.05 25.68 25.55
CA THR A 35 -13.39 25.86 24.12
C THR A 35 -12.22 25.36 23.24
N GLU A 36 -12.55 24.41 22.34
CA GLU A 36 -11.93 24.03 21.06
C GLU A 36 -10.40 24.20 20.89
N ILE A 37 -9.69 23.08 20.89
CA ILE A 37 -8.47 22.92 20.09
C ILE A 37 -8.84 22.01 18.93
N GLU A 38 -9.21 22.63 17.80
CA GLU A 38 -9.23 21.96 16.51
C GLU A 38 -7.81 21.46 16.19
N THR A 39 -7.71 20.15 16.24
CA THR A 39 -6.83 19.24 15.52
C THR A 39 -6.10 19.89 14.34
N LYS A 40 -4.86 20.34 14.56
CA LYS A 40 -3.89 20.56 13.48
C LYS A 40 -3.30 19.20 13.08
N VAL A 41 -4.10 18.38 12.41
CA VAL A 41 -3.66 17.17 11.72
C VAL A 41 -4.33 17.15 10.35
N MET A 42 -3.92 18.06 9.49
CA MET A 42 -4.26 18.04 8.06
C MET A 42 -3.25 18.95 7.37
N ASP A 43 -2.31 18.32 6.68
CA ASP A 43 -1.53 18.81 5.52
C ASP A 43 -0.12 18.21 5.53
N ASP A 44 -0.03 16.88 5.48
CA ASP A 44 1.23 16.19 5.16
C ASP A 44 0.95 15.02 4.20
N SER A 45 -0.21 14.35 4.35
CA SER A 45 -0.70 13.35 3.39
C SER A 45 -0.97 13.89 1.99
N VAL A 46 -1.37 15.16 1.85
CA VAL A 46 -1.65 15.79 0.55
C VAL A 46 -0.37 16.21 -0.17
N GLN A 47 0.71 16.50 0.56
CA GLN A 47 2.01 16.86 -0.02
C GLN A 47 2.73 15.63 -0.60
N VAL A 48 2.59 14.44 0.02
CA VAL A 48 3.25 13.22 -0.46
C VAL A 48 2.61 12.69 -1.76
N ALA A 49 1.29 12.78 -1.92
CA ALA A 49 0.61 12.41 -3.16
C ALA A 49 0.92 13.35 -4.35
N SER A 50 1.37 14.58 -4.08
CA SER A 50 1.71 15.58 -5.11
C SER A 50 3.13 15.43 -5.68
N LEU A 51 3.94 14.49 -5.21
CA LEU A 51 5.36 14.33 -5.59
C LEU A 51 5.70 12.97 -6.22
N VAL A 52 4.69 12.23 -6.68
CA VAL A 52 4.95 10.96 -7.35
C VAL A 52 5.50 11.20 -8.77
N ASP A 53 6.49 10.39 -9.15
CA ASP A 53 7.27 10.53 -10.38
C ASP A 53 6.35 10.66 -11.61
N SER A 54 6.57 11.70 -12.44
CA SER A 54 5.69 11.99 -13.59
C SER A 54 5.67 10.89 -14.65
N ARG A 55 6.61 9.94 -14.58
CA ARG A 55 6.67 8.79 -15.50
C ARG A 55 5.70 7.69 -15.11
N LEU A 56 5.17 7.67 -13.88
CA LEU A 56 4.31 6.58 -13.42
C LEU A 56 3.10 6.39 -14.33
N GLN A 57 2.74 5.13 -14.53
CA GLN A 57 1.65 4.74 -15.40
C GLN A 57 0.65 3.87 -14.64
N GLU A 58 -0.60 3.91 -15.08
CA GLU A 58 -1.62 2.95 -14.66
C GLU A 58 -1.50 1.68 -15.54
N PRO A 59 -1.62 0.47 -14.96
CA PRO A 59 -1.74 -0.74 -15.76
C PRO A 59 -3.03 -0.69 -16.58
N LYS A 60 -3.02 -1.35 -17.72
CA LYS A 60 -4.17 -1.57 -18.61
C LYS A 60 -4.73 -2.97 -18.41
N GLU A 61 -5.88 -3.25 -19.02
CA GLU A 61 -6.57 -4.55 -18.92
C GLU A 61 -5.70 -5.76 -19.30
N ASP A 62 -4.80 -5.60 -20.26
CA ASP A 62 -3.88 -6.61 -20.77
C ASP A 62 -2.48 -6.54 -20.13
N THR A 63 -2.27 -5.69 -19.13
CA THR A 63 -0.98 -5.56 -18.47
C THR A 63 -0.68 -6.81 -17.65
N VAL A 64 0.49 -7.38 -17.90
CA VAL A 64 1.01 -8.56 -17.22
C VAL A 64 2.22 -8.22 -16.37
N CYS A 65 2.39 -8.99 -15.29
CA CYS A 65 3.52 -8.88 -14.39
C CYS A 65 4.78 -9.35 -15.09
N GLU A 66 5.84 -8.55 -15.05
CA GLU A 66 7.11 -8.86 -15.72
C GLU A 66 7.77 -10.15 -15.16
N MET A 67 7.53 -10.47 -13.89
CA MET A 67 8.18 -11.62 -13.23
C MET A 67 7.44 -12.94 -13.46
N CYS A 68 6.10 -12.94 -13.47
CA CYS A 68 5.30 -14.17 -13.47
C CYS A 68 4.31 -14.28 -14.64
N ASN A 69 4.18 -13.24 -15.48
CA ASN A 69 3.20 -13.12 -16.57
C ASN A 69 1.73 -13.21 -16.14
N MET A 70 1.42 -13.05 -14.84
CA MET A 70 0.04 -12.95 -14.35
C MET A 70 -0.54 -11.56 -14.56
N LYS A 71 -1.87 -11.43 -14.56
CA LYS A 71 -2.56 -10.13 -14.69
C LYS A 71 -2.15 -9.18 -13.57
N VAL A 72 -1.83 -7.93 -13.94
CA VAL A 72 -1.71 -6.81 -12.99
C VAL A 72 -3.05 -6.10 -12.92
N TYR A 73 -3.56 -5.89 -11.72
CA TYR A 73 -4.91 -5.36 -11.53
C TYR A 73 -4.91 -3.83 -11.50
N MET A 74 -5.90 -3.24 -12.16
CA MET A 74 -6.12 -1.79 -12.18
C MET A 74 -6.64 -1.29 -10.82
N LYS A 75 -6.49 0.01 -10.57
CA LYS A 75 -6.82 0.68 -9.30
C LYS A 75 -8.26 0.44 -8.81
N ASP A 76 -9.20 0.38 -9.74
CA ASP A 76 -10.63 0.18 -9.47
C ASP A 76 -10.98 -1.26 -9.05
N HIS A 77 -10.12 -2.23 -9.40
CA HIS A 77 -10.26 -3.61 -8.97
C HIS A 77 -9.80 -3.79 -7.50
N GLU A 78 -10.42 -4.72 -6.76
CA GLU A 78 -10.08 -5.00 -5.36
C GLU A 78 -8.61 -5.39 -5.17
N MET A 79 -8.12 -6.28 -6.03
CA MET A 79 -6.71 -6.70 -6.07
C MET A 79 -5.75 -5.61 -6.57
N GLY A 80 -6.27 -4.49 -7.10
CA GLY A 80 -5.47 -3.40 -7.64
C GLY A 80 -4.51 -2.80 -6.61
N VAL A 81 -4.89 -2.84 -5.34
CA VAL A 81 -4.12 -2.34 -4.19
C VAL A 81 -2.76 -3.03 -4.01
N PHE A 82 -2.59 -4.26 -4.51
CA PHE A 82 -1.33 -4.98 -4.41
C PHE A 82 -0.35 -4.64 -5.53
N SER A 83 -0.84 -4.04 -6.61
CA SER A 83 -0.02 -3.79 -7.80
C SER A 83 1.16 -2.90 -7.48
N GLY A 84 2.31 -3.26 -8.04
CA GLY A 84 3.54 -2.49 -7.97
C GLY A 84 3.99 -2.08 -9.36
N GLN A 85 4.87 -1.08 -9.40
CA GLN A 85 5.64 -0.78 -10.60
C GLN A 85 7.07 -0.40 -10.23
N ALA A 86 7.99 -0.64 -11.16
CA ALA A 86 9.36 -0.17 -11.06
C ALA A 86 9.70 0.70 -12.25
N ILE A 87 10.47 1.75 -12.02
CA ILE A 87 11.12 2.50 -13.07
C ILE A 87 12.58 2.05 -13.11
N LYS A 88 12.99 1.45 -14.22
CA LYS A 88 14.32 0.90 -14.44
C LYS A 88 15.34 2.00 -14.72
N GLU A 89 16.64 1.65 -14.66
CA GLU A 89 17.72 2.59 -14.97
C GLU A 89 17.61 3.23 -16.36
N ASP A 90 17.14 2.47 -17.35
CA ASP A 90 16.91 2.95 -18.71
C ASP A 90 15.63 3.80 -18.88
N GLY A 91 14.88 3.98 -17.79
CA GLY A 91 13.63 4.74 -17.75
C GLY A 91 12.39 3.96 -18.19
N THR A 92 12.53 2.70 -18.59
CA THR A 92 11.38 1.82 -18.87
C THR A 92 10.62 1.48 -17.58
N ILE A 93 9.35 1.13 -17.74
CA ILE A 93 8.45 0.80 -16.62
C ILE A 93 8.09 -0.67 -16.70
N ALA A 94 8.24 -1.36 -15.58
CA ALA A 94 7.75 -2.71 -15.39
C ALA A 94 6.63 -2.72 -14.34
N PHE A 95 5.58 -3.49 -14.61
CA PHE A 95 4.48 -3.71 -13.68
C PHE A 95 4.61 -5.06 -12.99
N TYR A 96 4.10 -5.12 -11.75
CA TYR A 96 4.11 -6.32 -10.92
C TYR A 96 2.76 -6.49 -10.24
N ASP A 97 2.31 -7.72 -10.13
CA ASP A 97 1.03 -8.11 -9.53
C ASP A 97 1.07 -8.03 -7.99
N ASP A 98 2.24 -8.20 -7.39
CA ASP A 98 2.56 -7.75 -6.03
C ASP A 98 4.06 -7.44 -5.83
N ILE A 99 4.39 -6.89 -4.65
CA ILE A 99 5.77 -6.55 -4.26
C ILE A 99 6.72 -7.74 -4.28
N GLY A 100 6.18 -8.95 -4.08
CA GLY A 100 6.96 -10.16 -4.08
C GLY A 100 7.56 -10.41 -5.45
N CYS A 101 6.75 -10.31 -6.49
CA CYS A 101 7.21 -10.36 -7.88
C CYS A 101 8.20 -9.25 -8.20
N LEU A 102 7.94 -8.02 -7.76
CA LEU A 102 8.83 -6.88 -7.94
C LEU A 102 10.24 -7.17 -7.38
N LEU A 103 10.32 -7.57 -6.11
CA LEU A 103 11.62 -7.78 -5.44
C LEU A 103 12.31 -9.04 -5.94
N ASN A 104 11.55 -10.06 -6.35
CA ASN A 104 12.12 -11.22 -7.02
C ASN A 104 12.75 -10.87 -8.36
N ALA A 105 12.16 -9.95 -9.13
CA ALA A 105 12.73 -9.48 -10.38
C ALA A 105 14.03 -8.71 -10.15
N GLU A 106 14.06 -7.79 -9.17
CA GLU A 106 15.30 -7.09 -8.78
C GLU A 106 16.43 -8.07 -8.42
N VAL A 107 16.13 -9.08 -7.59
CA VAL A 107 17.10 -10.12 -7.23
C VAL A 107 17.51 -10.98 -8.43
N ALA A 108 16.57 -11.27 -9.34
CA ALA A 108 16.81 -12.10 -10.51
C ALA A 108 17.77 -11.45 -11.50
N ASN A 109 17.63 -10.14 -11.67
CA ASN A 109 18.29 -9.35 -12.71
C ASN A 109 19.44 -8.50 -12.15
N GLU A 110 19.71 -8.60 -10.84
CA GLU A 110 20.70 -7.78 -10.14
C GLU A 110 20.43 -6.27 -10.32
N GLU A 111 19.15 -5.90 -10.34
CA GLU A 111 18.68 -4.53 -10.56
C GLU A 111 18.40 -3.81 -9.23
N ASN A 112 18.51 -2.48 -9.25
CA ASN A 112 18.07 -1.61 -8.15
C ASN A 112 17.24 -0.46 -8.72
N ASN A 113 15.94 -0.70 -8.86
CA ASN A 113 15.03 0.19 -9.55
C ASN A 113 14.35 1.17 -8.57
N ALA A 114 13.81 2.29 -9.07
CA ALA A 114 12.86 3.07 -8.28
C ALA A 114 11.55 2.28 -8.18
N LYS A 115 11.05 2.08 -6.95
CA LYS A 115 9.93 1.16 -6.68
C LYS A 115 8.73 1.92 -6.17
N PHE A 116 7.56 1.56 -6.70
CA PHE A 116 6.31 2.19 -6.34
C PHE A 116 5.24 1.15 -6.06
N VAL A 117 4.45 1.42 -5.04
CA VAL A 117 3.33 0.60 -4.57
C VAL A 117 2.12 1.49 -4.37
N ARG A 118 0.94 0.90 -4.28
CA ARG A 118 -0.27 1.66 -3.99
C ARG A 118 -0.48 1.83 -2.50
N ASP A 119 -0.82 3.05 -2.11
CA ASP A 119 -1.38 3.32 -0.79
C ASP A 119 -2.69 2.55 -0.61
N PHE A 120 -2.90 1.96 0.56
CA PHE A 120 -4.00 1.04 0.82
C PHE A 120 -5.36 1.74 0.82
N VAL A 121 -5.39 3.00 1.26
CA VAL A 121 -6.64 3.77 1.42
C VAL A 121 -7.00 4.47 0.12
N THR A 122 -6.07 5.24 -0.44
CA THR A 122 -6.29 6.08 -1.63
C THR A 122 -6.06 5.34 -2.94
N LYS A 123 -5.28 4.25 -2.91
CA LYS A 123 -4.79 3.50 -4.07
C LYS A 123 -3.94 4.33 -5.04
N GLU A 124 -3.49 5.51 -4.61
CA GLU A 124 -2.50 6.30 -5.37
C GLU A 124 -1.12 5.67 -5.24
N TRP A 125 -0.27 5.93 -6.23
CA TRP A 125 1.11 5.48 -6.20
C TRP A 125 1.91 6.22 -5.13
N ALA A 126 2.80 5.49 -4.46
CA ALA A 126 3.77 6.01 -3.52
C ALA A 126 5.10 5.27 -3.69
N LYS A 127 6.22 5.95 -3.41
CA LYS A 127 7.52 5.28 -3.36
C LYS A 127 7.53 4.29 -2.20
N VAL A 128 8.12 3.12 -2.42
CA VAL A 128 8.20 2.07 -1.40
C VAL A 128 8.98 2.53 -0.16
N GLU A 129 9.94 3.43 -0.33
CA GLU A 129 10.76 3.99 0.75
C GLU A 129 10.00 5.00 1.64
N ASP A 130 8.89 5.56 1.13
CA ASP A 130 8.12 6.62 1.79
C ASP A 130 6.82 6.10 2.43
N VAL A 131 6.60 4.78 2.46
CA VAL A 131 5.39 4.15 3.02
C VAL A 131 5.69 3.30 4.25
N THR A 132 4.68 3.19 5.11
CA THR A 132 4.61 2.16 6.15
C THR A 132 4.16 0.85 5.52
N ILE A 133 5.01 -0.17 5.58
CA ILE A 133 4.69 -1.51 5.05
C ILE A 133 4.05 -2.35 6.14
N VAL A 134 2.89 -2.92 5.86
CA VAL A 134 2.14 -3.78 6.78
C VAL A 134 1.98 -5.17 6.17
N LYS A 135 2.46 -6.19 6.89
CA LYS A 135 2.11 -7.58 6.62
C LYS A 135 0.69 -7.82 7.09
N THR A 136 -0.12 -8.52 6.29
CA THR A 136 -1.51 -8.87 6.60
C THR A 136 -1.85 -10.28 6.10
N GLU A 137 -3.06 -10.76 6.43
CA GLU A 137 -3.64 -12.02 5.94
C GLU A 137 -4.38 -11.87 4.61
N LEU A 138 -4.49 -10.65 4.08
CA LEU A 138 -5.05 -10.43 2.75
C LEU A 138 -4.24 -11.22 1.71
N LYS A 139 -4.95 -11.90 0.81
CA LYS A 139 -4.33 -12.68 -0.26
C LYS A 139 -4.01 -11.77 -1.43
N SER A 140 -2.72 -11.46 -1.62
CA SER A 140 -2.23 -10.89 -2.88
C SER A 140 -2.14 -11.99 -3.96
N PRO A 141 -1.99 -11.64 -5.26
CA PRO A 141 -1.95 -12.62 -6.34
C PRO A 141 -0.92 -13.74 -6.13
N MET A 142 0.24 -13.42 -5.54
CA MET A 142 1.29 -14.39 -5.22
C MET A 142 1.38 -14.73 -3.73
N ASN A 143 0.32 -14.45 -2.95
CA ASN A 143 0.22 -14.71 -1.51
C ASN A 143 1.40 -14.15 -0.69
N TRP A 144 1.85 -12.94 -1.04
CA TRP A 144 2.79 -12.15 -0.25
C TRP A 144 2.08 -11.35 0.83
N GLY A 145 0.87 -10.87 0.60
CA GLY A 145 0.03 -10.27 1.65
C GLY A 145 0.65 -9.06 2.36
N TYR A 146 1.21 -8.13 1.57
CA TYR A 146 1.67 -6.83 2.06
C TYR A 146 0.77 -5.72 1.52
N ILE A 147 0.51 -4.73 2.36
CA ILE A 147 -0.18 -3.49 2.03
C ILE A 147 0.62 -2.31 2.55
N TYR A 148 0.31 -1.11 2.06
CA TYR A 148 1.15 0.07 2.25
C TYR A 148 0.32 1.26 2.68
N PHE A 149 0.86 2.09 3.55
CA PHE A 149 0.20 3.31 3.97
C PHE A 149 1.19 4.46 3.88
N VAL A 150 0.83 5.50 3.13
CA VAL A 150 1.55 6.77 3.17
C VAL A 150 1.37 7.42 4.55
N ASN A 151 0.14 7.39 5.07
CA ASN A 151 -0.16 7.89 6.40
C ASN A 151 0.05 6.79 7.45
N LYS A 152 1.08 6.95 8.28
CA LYS A 152 1.37 6.00 9.36
C LYS A 152 0.21 5.81 10.34
N ALA A 153 -0.59 6.85 10.62
CA ALA A 153 -1.72 6.72 11.54
C ALA A 153 -2.77 5.73 11.02
N GLU A 154 -3.00 5.68 9.72
CA GLU A 154 -3.90 4.70 9.08
C GLU A 154 -3.35 3.28 9.19
N ALA A 155 -2.04 3.10 9.06
CA ALA A 155 -1.39 1.81 9.29
C ALA A 155 -1.57 1.33 10.74
N ASP A 156 -1.39 2.25 11.71
CA ASP A 156 -1.54 1.94 13.13
C ASP A 156 -2.98 1.54 13.45
N THR A 157 -3.98 2.24 12.89
CA THR A 157 -5.40 1.86 12.99
C THR A 157 -5.65 0.49 12.37
N TYR A 158 -5.15 0.23 11.16
CA TYR A 158 -5.33 -1.05 10.49
C TYR A 158 -4.77 -2.21 11.34
N ILE A 159 -3.58 -2.05 11.91
CA ILE A 159 -2.94 -3.07 12.77
C ILE A 159 -3.75 -3.32 14.05
N GLN A 160 -4.34 -2.28 14.64
CA GLN A 160 -5.20 -2.43 15.83
C GLN A 160 -6.48 -3.21 15.52
N GLU A 161 -7.06 -3.01 14.34
CA GLU A 161 -8.28 -3.67 13.90
C GLU A 161 -8.03 -5.10 13.36
N ASN A 162 -6.80 -5.41 12.96
CA ASN A 162 -6.41 -6.68 12.36
C ASN A 162 -5.29 -7.33 13.18
N SER A 163 -5.63 -8.17 14.15
CA SER A 163 -4.70 -8.70 15.16
C SER A 163 -3.50 -9.49 14.61
N ASN A 164 -3.58 -10.00 13.38
CA ASN A 164 -2.50 -10.74 12.72
C ASN A 164 -1.63 -9.85 11.82
N ALA A 165 -1.97 -8.57 11.67
CA ALA A 165 -1.22 -7.62 10.89
C ALA A 165 -0.10 -6.97 11.73
N TYR A 166 1.03 -6.68 11.08
CA TYR A 166 2.17 -6.02 11.74
C TYR A 166 3.02 -5.22 10.75
N MET A 167 3.70 -4.19 11.24
CA MET A 167 4.68 -3.44 10.45
C MET A 167 5.88 -4.32 10.08
N GLU A 168 6.28 -4.28 8.81
CA GLU A 168 7.44 -5.03 8.30
C GLU A 168 8.44 -4.08 7.62
N LYS A 169 9.70 -4.52 7.53
CA LYS A 169 10.75 -3.81 6.81
C LYS A 169 10.88 -4.33 5.38
N LEU A 170 11.11 -3.43 4.43
CA LEU A 170 11.39 -3.80 3.04
C LEU A 170 12.50 -4.84 2.92
N GLN A 171 13.57 -4.70 3.72
CA GLN A 171 14.70 -5.63 3.70
C GLN A 171 14.26 -7.07 4.00
N LYS A 172 13.33 -7.28 4.94
CA LYS A 172 12.83 -8.61 5.25
C LYS A 172 12.11 -9.25 4.07
N ILE A 173 11.35 -8.45 3.31
CA ILE A 173 10.67 -8.92 2.10
C ILE A 173 11.67 -9.31 1.01
N LYS A 174 12.77 -8.53 0.86
CA LYS A 174 13.88 -8.86 -0.04
C LYS A 174 14.57 -10.17 0.36
N ASP A 175 14.83 -10.35 1.66
CA ASP A 175 15.44 -11.58 2.18
C ASP A 175 14.53 -12.79 1.91
N ASP A 176 13.23 -12.65 2.13
CA ASP A 176 12.23 -13.70 1.84
C ASP A 176 12.13 -14.01 0.34
N ALA A 177 12.27 -13.01 -0.53
CA ALA A 177 12.30 -13.18 -1.98
C ALA A 177 13.52 -14.01 -2.39
N LEU A 178 14.69 -13.66 -1.87
CA LEU A 178 15.92 -14.42 -2.10
C LEU A 178 15.79 -15.86 -1.60
N GLU A 179 15.23 -16.08 -0.41
CA GLU A 179 15.03 -17.42 0.15
C GLU A 179 14.05 -18.25 -0.70
N ARG A 180 12.89 -17.69 -1.06
CA ARG A 180 11.91 -18.36 -1.92
C ARG A 180 12.51 -18.72 -3.27
N ARG A 181 13.28 -17.81 -3.88
CA ARG A 181 13.97 -18.07 -5.15
C ARG A 181 14.99 -19.19 -5.02
N LYS A 182 15.86 -19.17 -4.01
CA LYS A 182 16.84 -20.24 -3.74
C LYS A 182 16.16 -21.61 -3.62
N LYS A 183 15.11 -21.70 -2.80
CA LYS A 183 14.31 -22.93 -2.64
C LYS A 183 13.69 -23.41 -3.95
N MET A 184 13.22 -22.50 -4.82
CA MET A 184 12.71 -22.89 -6.14
C MET A 184 13.81 -23.42 -7.06
N MET A 185 15.00 -22.82 -7.05
CA MET A 185 16.13 -23.28 -7.87
C MET A 185 16.66 -24.64 -7.40
N GLU A 186 16.77 -24.85 -6.09
CA GLU A 186 17.15 -26.14 -5.49
C GLU A 186 16.17 -27.25 -5.89
N LYS A 187 14.86 -27.02 -5.74
CA LYS A 187 13.82 -27.99 -6.14
C LYS A 187 13.85 -28.32 -7.63
N LYS A 188 14.16 -27.33 -8.49
CA LYS A 188 14.32 -27.58 -9.94
C LYS A 188 15.54 -28.46 -10.21
N ALA A 189 16.68 -28.18 -9.57
CA ALA A 189 17.89 -28.97 -9.71
C ALA A 189 17.72 -30.41 -9.17
N GLU A 190 16.95 -30.60 -8.10
CA GLU A 190 16.61 -31.93 -7.58
C GLU A 190 15.64 -32.70 -8.50
N GLY A 191 14.66 -32.00 -9.10
CA GLY A 191 13.70 -32.59 -10.04
C GLY A 191 14.31 -32.98 -11.40
N GLU A 192 15.32 -32.26 -11.88
CA GLU A 192 16.02 -32.55 -13.14
C GLU A 192 16.96 -33.78 -13.04
N ASN A 193 17.30 -34.24 -11.83
CA ASN A 193 18.06 -35.47 -11.61
C ASN A 193 17.19 -36.73 -11.43
N GLY A 194 15.86 -36.59 -11.56
CA GLY A 194 14.88 -37.60 -11.13
C GLY A 194 13.97 -38.20 -12.20
N ASP A 195 14.09 -37.85 -13.50
CA ASP A 195 13.20 -38.43 -14.52
C ASP A 195 13.92 -38.78 -15.83
N SER A 196 14.47 -40.01 -15.84
CA SER A 196 14.65 -40.79 -17.06
C SER A 196 13.92 -42.12 -16.91
N SER A 197 12.60 -42.13 -16.65
CA SER A 197 11.84 -43.38 -16.84
C SER A 197 10.32 -43.17 -16.89
N SER A 198 9.78 -43.35 -18.10
CA SER A 198 8.50 -44.05 -18.35
C SER A 198 7.23 -43.43 -17.76
N MET A 199 6.43 -42.78 -18.62
CA MET A 199 5.00 -43.11 -18.67
C MET A 199 4.53 -43.36 -20.11
N HIS A 200 4.25 -44.64 -20.31
CA HIS A 200 3.66 -45.31 -21.44
C HIS A 200 2.24 -44.79 -21.70
N SER A 201 1.92 -44.52 -22.97
CA SER A 201 0.54 -44.42 -23.45
C SER A 201 -0.13 -45.79 -23.29
N SER A 202 -0.96 -45.96 -22.27
CA SER A 202 -1.87 -47.09 -22.17
C SER A 202 -3.23 -46.73 -22.77
N ASP A 203 -3.45 -47.28 -23.96
CA ASP A 203 -4.71 -47.87 -24.44
C ASP A 203 -5.81 -48.00 -23.37
N MET A 204 -6.97 -47.38 -23.63
CA MET A 204 -8.23 -47.69 -22.96
C MET A 204 -9.31 -47.89 -24.04
N ASN A 205 -9.30 -49.11 -24.57
CA ASN A 205 -10.43 -49.76 -25.22
C ASN A 205 -11.56 -49.97 -24.19
N HIS A 206 -12.72 -49.33 -24.40
CA HIS A 206 -14.00 -49.81 -23.89
C HIS A 206 -15.12 -49.51 -24.90
N GLY A 207 -15.47 -50.53 -25.68
CA GLY A 207 -16.81 -50.61 -26.28
C GLY A 207 -17.83 -51.07 -25.24
N GLN A 208 -19.04 -50.51 -25.28
CA GLN A 208 -20.25 -51.19 -25.78
C GLN A 208 -21.51 -50.31 -25.62
N GLU A 209 -22.30 -50.26 -26.70
CA GLU A 209 -23.79 -50.29 -26.78
C GLU A 209 -24.62 -49.31 -25.93
N GLY A 210 -25.65 -48.60 -26.41
CA GLY A 210 -26.48 -48.68 -27.61
C GLY A 210 -27.82 -47.94 -27.34
N HIS A 211 -28.60 -47.72 -28.41
CA HIS A 211 -29.93 -47.08 -28.54
C HIS A 211 -29.92 -45.54 -28.69
N GLY A 212 -30.55 -44.94 -29.71
CA GLY A 212 -31.47 -45.46 -30.72
C GLY A 212 -32.41 -44.33 -31.15
N HIS A 213 -32.79 -44.35 -32.43
CA HIS A 213 -33.76 -43.54 -33.18
C HIS A 213 -34.83 -42.74 -32.41
#